data_AF-A0A926LKR8-F1
#
_entry.id   AF-A0A926LKR8-F1
#
_cell.length_a   1.000
_cell.length_b   1.000
_cell.length_c   1.000
_cell.angle_alpha   90.00
_cell.angle_beta   90.00
_cell.angle_gamma   90.00
#
_symmetry.space_group_name_H-M   'P 1'
#
loop_
_entity.id
_entity.type
_entity.pdbx_description
1 polymer ?
#
loop_
_entity_poly.entity_id
_entity_poly.type
_entity_poly.pdbx_seq_one_letter_code
_entity_poly.pdbx_strand_id
1 'polypeptide(L)'
;MEVKRAEEFSTPPSDYHLIVPDGWFQISLDPEERDRCIVALADLQFRGVDNAPHLKQELMRDLQKRAKSAYGIGGTELYLSLLTAGPVPLASSLLISVPAADEWSPCSDADELAEHLAQRRAGENTEVGVAQLEVAGTAVRVRRRDAPDPENQMGNTLPTTTLTYYVPIPATDRWLMLNFSTPVDPLADQMVRLFDTVAGTLHWS
;
A
#
# COMPACT_ATOMS: atom_id res chain seq x y z
N MET A 1 18.72 18.96 3.54
CA MET A 1 18.70 18.45 2.16
C MET A 1 17.46 19.06 1.53
N GLU A 2 17.61 19.76 0.41
CA GLU A 2 16.49 20.44 -0.26
C GLU A 2 15.65 19.39 -0.99
N VAL A 3 14.35 19.32 -0.66
CA VAL A 3 13.44 18.34 -1.25
C VAL A 3 12.94 18.90 -2.58
N LYS A 4 13.26 18.22 -3.68
CA LYS A 4 12.82 18.60 -5.02
C LYS A 4 11.37 18.22 -5.27
N ARG A 5 10.66 19.07 -6.00
CA ARG A 5 9.30 18.75 -6.47
C ARG A 5 9.34 17.88 -7.72
N ALA A 6 8.28 17.09 -7.95
CA ALA A 6 8.18 16.20 -9.11
C ALA A 6 8.45 16.89 -10.46
N GLU A 7 7.97 18.13 -10.64
CA GLU A 7 8.16 18.93 -11.86
C GLU A 7 9.61 19.37 -12.13
N GLU A 8 10.49 19.29 -11.12
CA GLU A 8 11.89 19.72 -11.20
C GLU A 8 12.83 18.61 -11.71
N PHE A 9 12.33 17.38 -11.85
CA PHE A 9 13.11 16.23 -12.32
C PHE A 9 13.15 16.15 -13.85
N SER A 10 14.35 16.31 -14.42
CA SER A 10 14.61 16.10 -15.86
C SER A 10 15.05 14.68 -16.22
N THR A 11 15.35 13.87 -15.20
CA THR A 11 15.70 12.45 -15.30
C THR A 11 14.95 11.68 -14.22
N PRO A 12 14.68 10.38 -14.42
CA PRO A 12 13.97 9.59 -13.42
C PRO A 12 14.69 9.65 -12.06
N PRO A 13 13.96 9.82 -10.95
CA PRO A 13 14.54 9.75 -9.63
C PRO A 13 15.11 8.35 -9.37
N SER A 14 16.10 8.28 -8.48
CA SER A 14 16.73 7.02 -8.11
C SER A 14 15.93 6.27 -7.04
N ASP A 15 15.20 7.01 -6.21
CA ASP A 15 14.46 6.45 -5.07
C ASP A 15 13.26 7.34 -4.67
N TYR A 16 12.47 6.86 -3.71
CA TYR A 16 11.41 7.61 -3.05
C TYR A 16 11.51 7.49 -1.54
N HIS A 17 10.87 8.42 -0.84
CA HIS A 17 10.74 8.40 0.60
C HIS A 17 9.29 8.60 1.00
N LEU A 18 8.85 7.83 1.99
CA LEU A 18 7.50 7.86 2.53
C LEU A 18 7.57 7.77 4.05
N ILE A 19 6.85 8.65 4.75
CA ILE A 19 6.79 8.66 6.20
C ILE A 19 5.52 7.92 6.63
N VAL A 20 5.70 6.81 7.33
CA VAL A 20 4.60 6.06 7.96
C VAL A 20 4.56 6.33 9.46
N PRO A 21 3.38 6.20 10.12
CA PRO A 21 3.28 6.37 11.56
C PRO A 21 4.14 5.36 12.32
N ASP A 22 4.58 5.75 13.52
CA ASP A 22 5.22 4.82 14.45
C ASP A 22 4.33 3.58 14.67
N GLY A 23 4.94 2.40 14.70
CA GLY A 23 4.22 1.13 14.84
C GLY A 23 3.81 0.47 13.53
N TRP A 24 4.19 1.03 12.38
CA TRP A 24 4.17 0.32 11.10
C TRP A 24 5.46 -0.48 10.92
N PHE A 25 5.35 -1.77 10.60
CA PHE A 25 6.49 -2.64 10.36
C PHE A 25 6.69 -2.85 8.86
N GLN A 26 7.88 -2.54 8.35
CA GLN A 26 8.24 -2.70 6.95
C GLN A 26 8.78 -4.12 6.67
N ILE A 27 8.27 -4.73 5.61
CA ILE A 27 8.74 -5.99 5.04
C ILE A 27 9.24 -5.68 3.63
N SER A 28 10.56 -5.78 3.43
CA SER A 28 11.15 -5.81 2.09
C SER A 28 10.60 -7.00 1.32
N LEU A 29 10.13 -6.79 0.09
CA LEU A 29 9.62 -7.86 -0.77
C LEU A 29 10.73 -8.51 -1.61
N ASP A 30 11.95 -7.96 -1.57
CA ASP A 30 13.14 -8.54 -2.18
C ASP A 30 13.34 -9.99 -1.67
N PRO A 31 13.43 -11.00 -2.56
CA PRO A 31 13.66 -12.38 -2.17
C PRO A 31 14.84 -12.62 -1.24
N GLU A 32 15.88 -11.77 -1.28
CA GLU A 32 17.07 -11.90 -0.43
C GLU A 32 16.80 -11.50 1.03
N GLU A 33 15.87 -10.57 1.26
CA GLU A 33 15.60 -9.98 2.59
C GLU A 33 14.25 -10.42 3.18
N ARG A 34 13.28 -10.72 2.32
CA ARG A 34 11.87 -10.94 2.68
C ARG A 34 11.68 -11.94 3.82
N ASP A 35 12.31 -13.10 3.71
CA ASP A 35 12.12 -14.17 4.69
C ASP A 35 12.67 -13.78 6.06
N ARG A 36 13.76 -12.99 6.10
CA ARG A 36 14.33 -12.45 7.33
C ARG A 36 13.39 -11.42 7.97
N CYS A 37 12.81 -10.51 7.18
CA CYS A 37 11.82 -9.54 7.67
C CYS A 37 10.58 -10.22 8.25
N ILE A 38 10.08 -11.28 7.60
CA ILE A 38 8.91 -12.03 8.07
C ILE A 38 9.19 -12.73 9.39
N VAL A 39 10.36 -13.35 9.55
CA VAL A 39 10.77 -13.95 10.84
C VAL A 39 10.82 -12.88 11.94
N ALA A 40 11.42 -11.72 11.66
CA ALA A 40 11.53 -10.63 12.63
C ALA A 40 10.14 -10.12 13.07
N LEU A 41 9.19 -9.98 12.14
CA LEU A 41 7.82 -9.60 12.47
C LEU A 41 7.13 -10.68 13.33
N ALA A 42 7.27 -11.95 12.97
CA ALA A 42 6.69 -13.04 13.74
C ALA A 42 7.30 -13.14 15.15
N ASP A 43 8.60 -12.92 15.30
CA ASP A 43 9.26 -12.85 16.61
C ASP A 43 8.76 -11.67 17.45
N LEU A 44 8.51 -10.52 16.83
CA LEU A 44 7.95 -9.35 17.49
C LEU A 44 6.53 -9.61 17.97
N GLN A 45 5.65 -10.12 17.10
CA GLN A 45 4.23 -10.32 17.38
C GLN A 45 3.97 -11.38 18.45
N PHE A 46 4.80 -12.43 18.50
CA PHE A 46 4.66 -13.53 19.45
C PHE A 46 5.57 -13.38 20.67
N ARG A 47 6.19 -12.21 20.88
CA ARG A 47 7.03 -11.95 22.05
C ARG A 47 6.18 -12.04 23.33
N GLY A 48 6.53 -12.98 24.22
CA GLY A 48 5.81 -13.20 25.47
C GLY A 48 4.51 -13.99 25.33
N VAL A 49 4.24 -14.58 24.16
CA VAL A 49 3.10 -15.49 23.95
C VAL A 49 3.56 -16.93 24.14
N ASP A 50 3.13 -17.56 25.23
CA ASP A 50 3.41 -18.99 25.49
C ASP A 50 2.56 -19.91 24.61
N ASN A 51 3.11 -21.07 24.23
CA ASN A 51 2.39 -22.16 23.56
C ASN A 51 1.67 -21.81 22.23
N ALA A 52 2.20 -20.88 21.44
CA ALA A 52 1.66 -20.55 20.11
C ALA A 52 2.56 -20.91 18.89
N PRO A 53 3.36 -22.00 18.88
CA PRO A 53 4.28 -22.29 17.77
C PRO A 53 3.53 -22.54 16.45
N HIS A 54 2.36 -23.18 16.50
CA HIS A 54 1.55 -23.45 15.31
C HIS A 54 1.00 -22.16 14.70
N LEU A 55 0.45 -21.26 15.51
CA LEU A 55 -0.06 -19.96 15.07
C LEU A 55 1.05 -19.09 14.48
N LYS A 56 2.24 -19.11 15.09
CA LYS A 56 3.41 -18.41 14.55
C LYS A 56 3.82 -18.95 13.18
N GLN A 57 3.87 -20.27 13.03
CA GLN A 57 4.19 -20.91 11.74
C GLN A 57 3.13 -20.60 10.67
N GLU A 58 1.85 -20.57 11.05
CA GLU A 58 0.75 -20.22 10.16
C GLU A 58 0.87 -18.77 9.68
N LEU A 59 1.06 -17.81 10.60
CA LEU A 59 1.30 -16.40 10.25
C LEU A 59 2.48 -16.24 9.27
N MET A 60 3.61 -16.88 9.57
CA MET A 60 4.80 -16.80 8.72
C MET A 60 4.52 -17.34 7.31
N ARG A 61 3.81 -18.47 7.18
CA ARG A 61 3.45 -19.04 5.87
C ARG A 61 2.54 -18.13 5.08
N ASP A 62 1.53 -17.55 5.73
CA ASP A 62 0.60 -16.63 5.08
C ASP A 62 1.30 -15.35 4.62
N LEU A 63 2.16 -14.78 5.45
CA LEU A 63 2.99 -13.63 5.09
C LEU A 63 3.92 -13.95 3.92
N GLN A 64 4.59 -15.11 3.93
CA GLN A 64 5.46 -15.55 2.82
C GLN A 64 4.68 -15.67 1.52
N LYS A 65 3.48 -16.27 1.56
CA LYS A 65 2.61 -16.42 0.38
C LYS A 65 2.20 -15.05 -0.18
N ARG A 66 1.77 -14.14 0.70
CA ARG A 66 1.35 -12.77 0.31
C ARG A 66 2.50 -11.96 -0.24
N ALA A 67 3.64 -11.97 0.45
CA ALA A 67 4.83 -11.22 0.04
C ALA A 67 5.39 -11.74 -1.30
N LYS A 68 5.40 -13.06 -1.53
CA LYS A 68 5.76 -13.64 -2.83
C LYS A 68 4.79 -13.25 -3.94
N SER A 69 3.49 -13.25 -3.66
CA SER A 69 2.47 -12.82 -4.62
C SER A 69 2.62 -11.33 -4.97
N ALA A 70 2.85 -10.49 -3.96
CA ALA A 70 3.05 -9.05 -4.13
C ALA A 70 4.31 -8.75 -4.96
N TYR A 71 5.43 -9.42 -4.67
CA TYR A 71 6.66 -9.29 -5.47
C TYR A 71 6.43 -9.67 -6.95
N GLY A 72 5.65 -10.73 -7.20
CA GLY A 72 5.34 -11.19 -8.55
C GLY A 72 4.56 -10.19 -9.42
N ILE A 73 3.91 -9.19 -8.82
CA ILE A 73 3.17 -8.12 -9.51
C ILE A 73 3.88 -6.75 -9.38
N GLY A 74 5.19 -6.74 -9.11
CA GLY A 74 6.00 -5.52 -9.00
C GLY A 74 5.97 -4.85 -7.62
N GLY A 75 5.51 -5.55 -6.57
CA GLY A 75 5.59 -5.10 -5.18
C GLY A 75 7.04 -4.99 -4.70
N THR A 76 7.39 -3.84 -4.12
CA THR A 76 8.72 -3.56 -3.57
C THR A 76 8.72 -3.68 -2.04
N GLU A 77 7.69 -3.15 -1.39
CA GLU A 77 7.62 -3.07 0.07
C GLU A 77 6.21 -3.32 0.58
N LEU A 78 6.09 -4.04 1.70
CA LEU A 78 4.83 -4.24 2.40
C LEU A 78 4.97 -3.73 3.84
N TYR A 79 4.13 -2.78 4.21
CA TYR A 79 4.00 -2.32 5.58
C TYR A 79 2.75 -2.89 6.25
N LEU A 80 2.89 -3.30 7.50
CA LEU A 80 1.79 -3.78 8.33
C LEU A 80 1.68 -2.92 9.59
N SER A 81 0.48 -2.39 9.84
CA SER A 81 0.19 -1.64 11.06
C SER A 81 0.10 -2.58 12.26
N LEU A 82 0.89 -2.26 13.29
CA LEU A 82 0.81 -2.86 14.63
C LEU A 82 0.15 -1.91 15.64
N LEU A 83 -0.51 -0.85 15.14
CA LEU A 83 -1.16 0.17 15.97
C LEU A 83 -2.36 -0.39 16.72
N THR A 84 -2.64 0.21 17.88
CA THR A 84 -3.85 -0.04 18.67
C THR A 84 -4.55 1.28 19.01
N ALA A 85 -5.88 1.28 18.94
CA ALA A 85 -6.73 2.33 19.49
C ALA A 85 -7.34 1.81 20.80
N GLY A 86 -6.69 2.12 21.93
CA GLY A 86 -7.02 1.51 23.21
C GLY A 86 -6.82 -0.02 23.14
N PRO A 87 -7.84 -0.85 23.42
CA PRO A 87 -7.71 -2.31 23.34
C PRO A 87 -7.89 -2.88 21.92
N VAL A 88 -8.26 -2.06 20.93
CA VAL A 88 -8.62 -2.54 19.58
C VAL A 88 -7.43 -2.39 18.63
N PRO A 89 -6.94 -3.47 17.99
CA PRO A 89 -5.91 -3.37 16.96
C PRO A 89 -6.44 -2.67 15.71
N LEU A 90 -5.69 -1.68 15.22
CA LEU A 90 -5.96 -0.98 13.97
C LEU A 90 -5.28 -1.70 12.80
N ALA A 91 -5.86 -2.85 12.45
CA ALA A 91 -5.38 -3.65 11.33
C ALA A 91 -5.40 -2.82 10.03
N SER A 92 -4.23 -2.67 9.42
CA SER A 92 -4.09 -2.06 8.10
C SER A 92 -2.76 -2.47 7.47
N SER A 93 -2.69 -2.31 6.16
CA SER A 93 -1.46 -2.55 5.39
C SER A 93 -1.27 -1.49 4.32
N LEU A 94 -0.02 -1.31 3.90
CA LEU A 94 0.36 -0.54 2.72
C LEU A 94 1.27 -1.43 1.87
N LEU A 95 0.87 -1.72 0.64
CA LEU A 95 1.73 -2.30 -0.37
C LEU A 95 2.22 -1.18 -1.30
N ILE A 96 3.53 -1.05 -1.43
CA ILE A 96 4.16 -0.22 -2.44
C ILE A 96 4.55 -1.11 -3.61
N SER A 97 4.19 -0.70 -4.81
CA SER A 97 4.52 -1.45 -6.03
C SER A 97 4.81 -0.52 -7.20
N VAL A 98 5.70 -0.96 -8.08
CA VAL A 98 5.93 -0.34 -9.40
C VAL A 98 5.65 -1.39 -10.46
N PRO A 99 4.41 -1.45 -11.00
CA PRO A 99 4.03 -2.40 -12.04
C PRO A 99 4.96 -2.33 -13.25
N ALA A 100 5.01 -3.43 -14.01
CA ALA A 100 5.75 -3.46 -15.27
C ALA A 100 5.11 -2.50 -16.29
N ALA A 101 5.93 -1.88 -17.14
CA ALA A 101 5.49 -0.82 -18.04
C ALA A 101 4.45 -1.30 -19.09
N ASP A 102 4.41 -2.59 -19.37
CA ASP A 102 3.48 -3.21 -20.32
C ASP A 102 2.11 -3.53 -19.72
N GLU A 103 1.96 -3.50 -18.39
CA GLU A 103 0.68 -3.77 -17.76
C GLU A 103 -0.31 -2.62 -17.98
N TRP A 104 0.19 -1.38 -18.12
CA TRP A 104 -0.61 -0.17 -18.11
C TRP A 104 -0.43 0.64 -19.40
N SER A 105 -1.46 1.39 -19.78
CA SER A 105 -1.35 2.31 -20.90
C SER A 105 -0.24 3.32 -20.63
N PRO A 106 0.66 3.61 -21.59
CA PRO A 106 1.71 4.60 -21.43
C PRO A 106 1.08 6.00 -21.38
N CYS A 107 0.72 6.40 -20.18
CA CYS A 107 0.15 7.69 -19.85
C CYS A 107 0.77 8.07 -18.51
N SER A 108 1.29 9.29 -18.39
CA SER A 108 1.75 9.88 -17.14
C SER A 108 0.79 10.97 -16.63
N ASP A 109 -0.31 11.20 -17.36
CA ASP A 109 -1.34 12.17 -17.01
C ASP A 109 -2.33 11.54 -16.01
N ALA A 110 -2.45 12.17 -14.84
CA ALA A 110 -3.32 11.70 -13.78
C ALA A 110 -4.81 11.85 -14.15
N ASP A 111 -5.20 12.89 -14.88
CA ASP A 111 -6.58 13.11 -15.28
C ASP A 111 -7.02 12.03 -16.29
N GLU A 112 -6.19 11.75 -17.31
CA GLU A 112 -6.47 10.68 -18.27
C GLU A 112 -6.55 9.30 -17.60
N LEU A 113 -5.64 9.00 -16.67
CA LEU A 113 -5.69 7.75 -15.92
C LEU A 113 -6.94 7.68 -15.03
N ALA A 114 -7.30 8.77 -14.35
CA ALA A 114 -8.49 8.83 -13.51
C ALA A 114 -9.76 8.55 -14.32
N GLU A 115 -9.91 9.18 -15.49
CA GLU A 115 -11.04 8.93 -16.39
C GLU A 115 -11.12 7.46 -16.83
N HIS A 116 -9.99 6.89 -17.23
CA HIS A 116 -9.90 5.49 -17.64
C HIS A 116 -10.25 4.51 -16.51
N LEU A 117 -9.78 4.79 -15.29
CA LEU A 117 -10.11 3.99 -14.11
C LEU A 117 -11.58 4.13 -13.72
N ALA A 118 -12.15 5.33 -13.82
CA ALA A 118 -13.57 5.57 -13.55
C ALA A 118 -14.46 4.79 -14.52
N GLN A 119 -14.09 4.71 -15.80
CA GLN A 119 -14.82 3.93 -16.81
C GLN A 119 -14.73 2.42 -16.56
N ARG A 120 -13.55 1.90 -16.20
CA ARG A 120 -13.34 0.45 -15.98
C ARG A 120 -13.88 -0.06 -14.65
N ARG A 121 -13.89 0.78 -13.62
CA ARG A 121 -14.28 0.42 -12.25
C ARG A 121 -15.60 1.04 -11.82
N ALA A 122 -16.43 1.45 -12.79
CA ALA A 122 -17.74 2.01 -12.54
C ALA A 122 -18.56 1.08 -11.63
N GLY A 123 -18.85 1.53 -10.41
CA GLY A 123 -19.60 0.80 -9.41
C GLY A 123 -19.88 1.65 -8.18
N GLU A 124 -20.95 1.33 -7.45
CA GLU A 124 -21.48 2.15 -6.34
C GLU A 124 -20.49 2.33 -5.16
N ASN A 125 -19.47 1.47 -5.07
CA ASN A 125 -18.50 1.46 -3.96
C ASN A 125 -17.09 1.90 -4.35
N THR A 126 -16.91 2.54 -5.51
CA THR A 126 -15.60 3.03 -5.96
C THR A 126 -15.65 4.53 -6.23
N GLU A 127 -14.81 5.29 -5.54
CA GLU A 127 -14.58 6.72 -5.77
C GLU A 127 -13.23 6.88 -6.47
N VAL A 128 -13.23 7.46 -7.67
CA VAL A 128 -12.02 7.76 -8.44
C VAL A 128 -11.93 9.28 -8.58
N GLY A 129 -10.74 9.83 -8.33
CA GLY A 129 -10.47 11.24 -8.55
C GLY A 129 -8.98 11.52 -8.59
N VAL A 130 -8.64 12.81 -8.71
CA VAL A 130 -7.26 13.30 -8.70
C VAL A 130 -6.99 14.00 -7.38
N ALA A 131 -5.78 13.84 -6.86
CA ALA A 131 -5.31 14.45 -5.61
C ALA A 131 -3.95 15.11 -5.83
N GLN A 132 -3.75 16.28 -5.23
CA GLN A 132 -2.47 16.96 -5.21
C GLN A 132 -1.63 16.45 -4.03
N LEU A 133 -0.48 15.84 -4.32
CA LEU A 133 0.57 15.61 -3.33
C LEU A 133 1.58 16.77 -3.42
N GLU A 134 1.83 17.46 -2.31
CA GLU A 134 2.55 18.75 -2.31
C GLU A 134 3.93 18.68 -2.98
N VAL A 135 4.62 17.55 -2.81
CA VAL A 135 5.98 17.32 -3.35
C VAL A 135 5.96 16.34 -4.51
N ALA A 136 5.23 15.23 -4.38
CA ALA A 136 5.19 14.17 -5.38
C ALA A 136 4.35 14.50 -6.63
N GLY A 137 3.60 15.60 -6.62
CA GLY A 137 2.82 16.07 -7.76
C GLY A 137 1.38 15.54 -7.80
N THR A 138 0.76 15.65 -8.96
CA THR A 138 -0.63 15.23 -9.20
C THR A 138 -0.73 13.71 -9.30
N ALA A 139 -1.60 13.09 -8.50
CA ALA A 139 -1.77 11.65 -8.44
C ALA A 139 -3.25 11.23 -8.59
N VAL A 140 -3.51 10.04 -9.08
CA VAL A 140 -4.87 9.46 -9.04
C VAL A 140 -5.11 8.84 -7.68
N ARG A 141 -6.27 9.12 -7.10
CA ARG A 141 -6.73 8.57 -5.83
C ARG A 141 -7.97 7.73 -6.07
N VAL A 142 -7.91 6.46 -5.71
CA VAL A 142 -9.02 5.52 -5.82
C VAL A 142 -9.37 4.97 -4.44
N ARG A 143 -10.56 5.28 -3.94
CA ARG A 143 -11.10 4.66 -2.74
C ARG A 143 -12.12 3.59 -3.15
N ARG A 144 -12.01 2.41 -2.56
CA ARG A 144 -12.94 1.30 -2.81
C ARG A 144 -13.35 0.63 -1.52
N ARG A 145 -14.62 0.26 -1.39
CA ARG A 145 -15.11 -0.60 -0.31
C ARG A 145 -15.58 -1.92 -0.89
N ASP A 146 -14.93 -2.99 -0.47
CA ASP A 146 -15.25 -4.35 -0.88
C ASP A 146 -16.06 -5.06 0.20
N ALA A 147 -17.07 -5.80 -0.23
CA ALA A 147 -17.79 -6.72 0.64
C ALA A 147 -16.85 -7.86 1.10
N PRO A 148 -17.17 -8.54 2.21
CA PRO A 148 -16.51 -9.78 2.58
C PRO A 148 -16.55 -10.77 1.42
N ASP A 149 -15.38 -11.30 1.05
CA ASP A 149 -15.29 -12.35 0.04
C ASP A 149 -14.23 -13.36 0.49
N PRO A 150 -14.60 -14.32 1.35
CA PRO A 150 -13.64 -15.27 1.91
C PRO A 150 -12.96 -16.14 0.83
N GLU A 151 -13.60 -16.37 -0.31
CA GLU A 151 -13.06 -17.18 -1.40
C GLU A 151 -11.93 -16.45 -2.12
N ASN A 152 -12.10 -15.15 -2.40
CA ASN A 152 -11.11 -14.35 -3.12
C ASN A 152 -10.20 -13.50 -2.21
N GLN A 153 -10.56 -13.30 -0.95
CA GLN A 153 -9.82 -12.51 0.06
C GLN A 153 -9.21 -13.41 1.13
N MET A 154 -8.85 -14.65 0.78
CA MET A 154 -8.06 -15.55 1.63
C MET A 154 -8.68 -15.77 3.02
N GLY A 155 -9.98 -16.01 3.07
CA GLY A 155 -10.72 -16.21 4.32
C GLY A 155 -11.15 -14.93 5.03
N ASN A 156 -10.91 -13.75 4.45
CA ASN A 156 -11.40 -12.50 5.04
C ASN A 156 -12.93 -12.46 5.02
N THR A 157 -13.51 -12.40 6.21
CA THR A 157 -14.96 -12.33 6.45
C THR A 157 -15.44 -10.91 6.77
N LEU A 158 -14.55 -9.92 6.71
CA LEU A 158 -14.85 -8.52 7.02
C LEU A 158 -14.86 -7.65 5.75
N PRO A 159 -15.72 -6.62 5.67
CA PRO A 159 -15.61 -5.62 4.62
C PRO A 159 -14.23 -4.96 4.66
N THR A 160 -13.66 -4.70 3.50
CA THR A 160 -12.34 -4.06 3.39
C THR A 160 -12.47 -2.72 2.70
N THR A 161 -11.90 -1.68 3.30
CA THR A 161 -11.70 -0.40 2.62
C THR A 161 -10.28 -0.35 2.09
N THR A 162 -10.17 -0.09 0.79
CA THR A 162 -8.91 0.05 0.06
C THR A 162 -8.77 1.49 -0.43
N LEU A 163 -7.58 2.06 -0.29
CA LEU A 163 -7.23 3.35 -0.87
C LEU A 163 -5.96 3.18 -1.69
N THR A 164 -6.04 3.43 -2.99
CA THR A 164 -4.90 3.33 -3.90
C THR A 164 -4.54 4.71 -4.44
N TYR A 165 -3.28 5.09 -4.27
CA TYR A 165 -2.69 6.19 -5.01
C TYR A 165 -1.90 5.66 -6.19
N TYR A 166 -2.07 6.33 -7.33
CA TYR A 166 -1.28 6.15 -8.54
C TYR A 166 -0.47 7.42 -8.71
N VAL A 167 0.82 7.37 -8.40
CA VAL A 167 1.71 8.54 -8.44
C VAL A 167 2.62 8.43 -9.66
N PRO A 168 2.62 9.39 -10.60
CA PRO A 168 3.52 9.36 -11.75
C PRO A 168 4.97 9.43 -11.27
N ILE A 169 5.83 8.53 -11.76
CA ILE A 169 7.27 8.63 -11.51
C ILE A 169 7.83 9.71 -12.46
N PRO A 170 8.46 10.77 -11.94
CA PRO A 170 8.94 11.88 -12.75
C PRO A 170 9.85 11.44 -13.90
N ALA A 171 9.73 12.11 -15.06
CA ALA A 171 10.47 11.81 -16.28
C ALA A 171 10.33 10.36 -16.79
N THR A 172 9.21 9.69 -16.47
CA THR A 172 8.85 8.37 -17.00
C THR A 172 7.36 8.30 -17.37
N ASP A 173 6.94 7.19 -17.96
CA ASP A 173 5.54 6.77 -18.18
C ASP A 173 5.07 5.72 -17.16
N ARG A 174 5.82 5.56 -16.06
CA ARG A 174 5.56 4.57 -15.01
C ARG A 174 4.90 5.20 -13.80
N TRP A 175 4.25 4.36 -13.02
CA TRP A 175 3.50 4.74 -11.83
C TRP A 175 4.02 4.01 -10.60
N LEU A 176 4.21 4.75 -9.51
CA LEU A 176 4.32 4.21 -8.17
C LEU A 176 2.91 4.05 -7.60
N MET A 177 2.59 2.85 -7.13
CA MET A 177 1.33 2.59 -6.46
C MET A 177 1.51 2.54 -4.95
N LEU A 178 0.67 3.27 -4.23
CA LEU A 178 0.52 3.12 -2.78
C LEU A 178 -0.85 2.49 -2.52
N ASN A 179 -0.89 1.20 -2.22
CA ASN A 179 -2.12 0.46 -2.00
C ASN A 179 -2.33 0.20 -0.51
N PHE A 180 -3.17 1.03 0.11
CA PHE A 180 -3.56 0.92 1.51
C PHE A 180 -4.81 0.07 1.65
N SER A 181 -4.90 -0.73 2.71
CA SER A 181 -6.14 -1.46 3.04
C SER A 181 -6.37 -1.54 4.54
N THR A 182 -7.64 -1.59 4.94
CA THR A 182 -8.06 -1.85 6.32
C THR A 182 -9.39 -2.63 6.36
N PRO A 183 -9.48 -3.69 7.19
CA PRO A 183 -10.75 -4.37 7.48
C PRO A 183 -11.52 -3.71 8.65
N VAL A 184 -11.04 -2.59 9.21
CA VAL A 184 -11.66 -1.92 10.36
C VAL A 184 -12.76 -0.98 9.90
N ASP A 185 -13.88 -1.57 9.45
CA ASP A 185 -15.00 -0.86 8.83
C ASP A 185 -15.55 0.33 9.65
N PRO A 186 -15.76 0.23 10.99
CA PRO A 186 -16.25 1.36 11.78
C PRO A 186 -15.30 2.56 11.85
N LEU A 187 -14.02 2.35 11.53
CA LEU A 187 -12.98 3.38 11.51
C LEU A 187 -12.47 3.69 10.10
N ALA A 188 -13.16 3.21 9.06
CA ALA A 188 -12.69 3.31 7.68
C ALA A 188 -12.37 4.76 7.28
N ASP A 189 -13.23 5.73 7.60
CA ASP A 189 -12.99 7.14 7.27
C ASP A 189 -11.79 7.73 8.03
N GLN A 190 -11.57 7.33 9.28
CA GLN A 190 -10.40 7.75 10.06
C GLN A 190 -9.13 7.17 9.45
N MET A 191 -9.16 5.88 9.08
CA MET A 191 -8.03 5.20 8.45
C MET A 191 -7.72 5.79 7.08
N VAL A 192 -8.73 6.12 6.28
CA VAL A 192 -8.54 6.81 4.99
C VAL A 192 -7.83 8.15 5.18
N ARG A 193 -8.19 8.96 6.18
CA ARG A 193 -7.47 10.22 6.47
C ARG A 193 -6.01 9.98 6.88
N LEU A 194 -5.74 8.90 7.63
CA LEU A 194 -4.39 8.51 7.96
C LEU A 194 -3.60 8.14 6.68
N PHE A 195 -4.20 7.36 5.80
CA PHE A 195 -3.58 6.97 4.53
C PHE A 195 -3.33 8.17 3.61
N ASP A 196 -4.28 9.10 3.51
CA ASP A 196 -4.12 10.37 2.77
C ASP A 196 -2.92 11.15 3.34
N THR A 197 -2.77 11.20 4.67
CA THR A 197 -1.64 11.86 5.34
C THR A 197 -0.32 11.20 4.99
N VAL A 198 -0.25 9.86 5.06
CA VAL A 198 0.95 9.09 4.69
C VAL A 198 1.33 9.35 3.24
N ALA A 199 0.37 9.21 2.31
CA ALA A 199 0.61 9.46 0.89
C ALA A 199 1.09 10.90 0.61
N GLY A 200 0.58 11.87 1.37
CA GLY A 200 1.01 13.27 1.30
C GLY A 200 2.47 13.52 1.69
N THR A 201 3.13 12.59 2.40
CA THR A 201 4.55 12.70 2.76
C THR A 201 5.50 12.19 1.68
N LEU A 202 4.97 11.61 0.60
CA LEU A 202 5.79 11.06 -0.48
C LEU A 202 6.66 12.13 -1.11
N HIS A 203 7.95 11.85 -1.25
CA HIS A 203 8.87 12.67 -2.04
C HIS A 203 9.92 11.83 -2.76
N TRP A 204 10.43 12.36 -3.87
CA TRP A 204 11.42 11.71 -4.74
C TRP A 204 12.86 12.12 -4.36
N SER A 205 13.84 11.28 -4.69
CA SER A 205 15.28 11.58 -4.52
C SER A 205 16.16 11.14 -5.69
#